data_AF-A0A6V7MAA0-F1
#
_entry.id   AF-A0A6V7MAA0-F1
#
_cell.length_a   1.000
_cell.length_b   1.000
_cell.length_c   1.000
_cell.angle_alpha   90.00
_cell.angle_beta   90.00
_cell.angle_gamma   90.00
#
_symmetry.space_group_name_H-M   'P 1'
#
loop_
_entity.id
_entity.type
_entity.pdbx_description
1 polymer ?
#
loop_
_entity_poly.entity_id
_entity_poly.type
_entity_poly.pdbx_seq_one_letter_code
_entity_poly.pdbx_strand_id
1 'polypeptide(L)'
;IPEFDNLYLDMNGIIHCCSHPNDADAHFRITEETIFKNIFLYVEILFRTIKPQKLFFMAVDGVAPRAKINQQRSRRFKSAKEAEVIEAKARARGEKLPEEQRFDSNCITPGTKFMAKLTEQLKYFVSFKMSTDKLWQKCKIILSGPE
;
A
#
# COMPACT_ATOMS: atom_id res chain seq x y z
N ILE A 1 4.32 -7.40 24.51
CA ILE A 1 5.17 -6.58 23.62
C ILE A 1 5.83 -5.53 24.52
N PRO A 2 7.17 -5.40 24.55
CA PRO A 2 7.84 -4.37 25.33
C PRO A 2 7.46 -2.97 24.80
N GLU A 3 7.69 -1.92 25.60
CA GLU A 3 7.43 -0.56 25.14
C GLU A 3 8.45 -0.13 24.07
N PHE A 4 7.97 0.61 23.07
CA PHE A 4 8.80 1.16 22.01
C PHE A 4 8.67 2.68 21.97
N ASP A 5 9.79 3.38 21.86
CA ASP A 5 9.79 4.83 21.69
C ASP A 5 9.31 5.24 20.29
N ASN A 6 9.87 4.61 19.26
CA ASN A 6 9.71 5.04 17.88
C ASN A 6 9.24 3.88 17.00
N LEU A 7 8.21 4.11 16.19
CA LEU A 7 7.72 3.19 15.16
C LEU A 7 7.91 3.83 13.78
N TYR A 8 8.57 3.10 12.87
CA TYR A 8 8.78 3.50 11.48
C TYR A 8 8.07 2.51 10.56
N LEU A 9 7.24 3.02 9.66
CA LEU A 9 6.56 2.21 8.65
C LEU A 9 7.03 2.59 7.25
N ASP A 10 7.52 1.59 6.53
CA ASP A 10 7.59 1.62 5.07
C ASP A 10 6.18 1.36 4.53
N MET A 11 5.54 2.42 4.05
CA MET A 11 4.17 2.37 3.54
C MET A 11 4.07 1.57 2.25
N ASN A 12 5.13 1.49 1.44
CA ASN A 12 5.08 0.76 0.18
C ASN A 12 4.87 -0.74 0.42
N GLY A 13 5.48 -1.30 1.47
CA GLY A 13 5.23 -2.68 1.89
C GLY A 13 3.75 -2.92 2.21
N ILE A 14 3.13 -2.00 2.96
CA ILE A 14 1.71 -2.08 3.33
C ILE A 14 0.81 -1.93 2.10
N ILE A 15 1.07 -0.96 1.23
CA ILE A 15 0.29 -0.71 0.00
C ILE A 15 0.31 -1.94 -0.91
N HIS A 16 1.46 -2.59 -1.08
CA HIS A 16 1.56 -3.83 -1.84
C HIS A 16 0.74 -4.96 -1.21
N CYS A 17 0.87 -5.19 0.10
CA CYS A 17 0.10 -6.24 0.80
C CYS A 17 -1.41 -6.01 0.71
N CYS A 18 -1.87 -4.76 0.83
CA CYS A 18 -3.29 -4.42 0.81
C CYS A 18 -3.90 -4.38 -0.60
N SER A 19 -3.08 -4.27 -1.65
CA SER A 19 -3.56 -4.17 -3.04
C SER A 19 -3.62 -5.52 -3.75
N HIS A 20 -2.74 -6.46 -3.41
CA HIS A 20 -2.70 -7.77 -4.05
C HIS A 20 -2.32 -8.85 -3.04
N PRO A 21 -3.21 -9.18 -2.09
CA PRO A 21 -2.94 -10.20 -1.08
C PRO A 21 -2.77 -11.60 -1.70
N ASN A 22 -3.28 -11.82 -2.91
CA ASN A 22 -3.15 -13.09 -3.63
C ASN A 22 -2.89 -12.88 -5.13
N ASP A 23 -1.63 -12.68 -5.50
CA ASP A 23 -1.25 -12.43 -6.90
C ASP A 23 -1.46 -13.64 -7.84
N ALA A 24 -1.62 -14.84 -7.28
CA ALA A 24 -1.78 -16.09 -8.02
C ALA A 24 -3.23 -16.34 -8.47
N ASP A 25 -4.20 -15.61 -7.92
CA ASP A 25 -5.61 -15.76 -8.27
C ASP A 25 -5.99 -14.88 -9.48
N ALA A 26 -6.38 -15.54 -10.57
CA ALA A 26 -6.81 -14.87 -11.81
C ALA A 26 -8.12 -14.09 -11.65
N HIS A 27 -8.96 -14.48 -10.68
CA HIS A 27 -10.27 -13.89 -10.41
C HIS A 27 -10.25 -12.76 -9.42
N PHE A 28 -9.12 -12.56 -8.72
CA PHE A 28 -9.04 -11.52 -7.71
C PHE A 28 -9.26 -10.12 -8.31
N ARG A 29 -10.20 -9.38 -7.74
CA ARG A 29 -10.51 -7.99 -8.07
C ARG A 29 -10.67 -7.19 -6.78
N ILE A 30 -10.15 -5.97 -6.78
CA ILE A 30 -10.23 -5.06 -5.65
C ILE A 30 -10.31 -3.63 -6.16
N THR A 31 -11.13 -2.82 -5.49
CA THR A 31 -11.30 -1.40 -5.83
C THR A 31 -10.28 -0.55 -5.08
N GLU A 32 -9.95 0.62 -5.64
CA GLU A 32 -9.11 1.64 -4.99
C GLU A 32 -9.60 1.97 -3.57
N GLU A 33 -10.92 2.11 -3.40
CA GLU A 33 -11.55 2.40 -2.11
C GLU A 33 -11.29 1.29 -1.08
N THR A 34 -11.44 0.02 -1.47
CA THR A 34 -11.16 -1.11 -0.57
C THR A 34 -9.68 -1.19 -0.22
N ILE A 35 -8.77 -0.91 -1.17
CA ILE A 35 -7.33 -0.83 -0.90
C ILE A 35 -7.04 0.23 0.17
N PHE A 36 -7.60 1.43 0.04
CA PHE A 36 -7.39 2.53 1.00
C PHE A 36 -7.90 2.16 2.39
N LYS A 37 -9.11 1.58 2.48
CA LYS A 37 -9.66 1.09 3.76
C LYS A 37 -8.75 0.05 4.41
N ASN A 38 -8.24 -0.90 3.62
CA ASN A 38 -7.34 -1.93 4.10
C ASN A 38 -6.02 -1.34 4.62
N ILE A 39 -5.45 -0.35 3.93
CA ILE A 39 -4.23 0.35 4.37
C ILE A 39 -4.48 1.03 5.73
N PHE A 40 -5.57 1.78 5.88
CA PHE A 40 -5.88 2.48 7.13
C PHE A 40 -6.10 1.52 8.29
N LEU A 41 -6.82 0.42 8.06
CA LEU A 41 -7.02 -0.62 9.04
C LEU A 41 -5.67 -1.26 9.45
N TYR A 42 -4.80 -1.54 8.49
CA TYR A 42 -3.51 -2.16 8.76
C TYR A 42 -2.60 -1.24 9.58
N VAL A 43 -2.53 0.04 9.21
CA VAL A 43 -1.79 1.07 9.95
C VAL A 43 -2.33 1.21 11.39
N GLU A 44 -3.65 1.25 11.55
CA GLU A 44 -4.31 1.33 12.85
C GLU A 44 -3.99 0.12 13.74
N ILE A 45 -4.05 -1.09 13.17
CA ILE A 45 -3.71 -2.33 13.88
C ILE A 45 -2.26 -2.28 14.36
N LEU A 46 -1.32 -1.92 13.48
CA LEU A 46 0.09 -1.81 13.85
C LEU A 46 0.31 -0.77 14.95
N PHE A 47 -0.28 0.42 14.81
CA PHE A 47 -0.15 1.50 15.79
C PHE A 47 -0.69 1.08 17.17
N ARG A 48 -1.89 0.47 17.23
CA ARG A 48 -2.49 0.01 18.49
C ARG A 48 -1.78 -1.18 19.11
N THR A 49 -1.13 -2.01 18.30
CA THR A 49 -0.39 -3.18 18.77
C THR A 49 0.94 -2.76 19.39
N ILE A 50 1.65 -1.84 18.73
CA ILE A 50 3.01 -1.43 19.11
C ILE A 50 2.99 -0.29 20.14
N LYS A 51 2.04 0.64 20.04
CA LYS A 51 1.86 1.81 20.93
C LYS A 51 3.17 2.61 21.12
N PRO A 52 3.68 3.28 20.07
CA PRO A 52 4.90 4.07 20.18
C PRO A 52 4.74 5.22 21.18
N GLN A 53 5.76 5.46 22.01
CA GLN A 53 5.70 6.47 23.08
C GLN A 53 6.12 7.87 22.62
N LYS A 54 7.03 7.99 21.63
CA LYS A 54 7.64 9.26 21.22
C LYS A 54 7.36 9.60 19.76
N LEU A 55 7.61 8.67 18.83
CA LEU A 55 7.50 8.94 17.39
C LEU A 55 6.75 7.85 16.65
N PHE A 56 5.85 8.26 15.77
CA PHE A 56 5.29 7.44 14.72
C PHE A 56 5.59 8.04 13.35
N PHE A 57 6.46 7.39 12.59
CA PHE A 57 6.92 7.85 11.28
C PHE A 57 6.41 6.93 10.18
N MET A 58 5.70 7.48 9.20
CA MET A 58 5.19 6.78 8.03
C MET A 58 5.86 7.34 6.78
N ALA A 59 6.54 6.49 6.02
CA ALA A 59 7.28 6.89 4.82
C ALA A 59 6.69 6.22 3.57
N VAL A 60 6.29 7.03 2.60
CA VAL A 60 5.97 6.57 1.23
C VAL A 60 7.21 6.80 0.37
N ASP A 61 7.61 5.82 -0.48
CA ASP A 61 8.78 6.04 -1.35
C ASP A 61 8.53 7.24 -2.27
N GLY A 62 9.49 8.16 -2.34
CA GLY A 62 9.60 9.17 -3.39
C GLY A 62 10.38 8.67 -4.61
N VAL A 63 10.86 9.60 -5.44
CA VAL A 63 11.65 9.26 -6.64
C VAL A 63 12.95 8.54 -6.24
N ALA A 64 13.17 7.37 -6.82
CA ALA A 64 14.29 6.50 -6.48
C ALA A 64 15.54 6.74 -7.36
N PRO A 65 16.76 6.38 -6.90
CA PRO A 65 17.97 6.39 -7.72
C PRO A 65 17.87 5.44 -8.93
N ARG A 66 18.61 5.74 -10.00
CA ARG A 66 18.58 4.98 -11.27
C ARG A 66 18.79 3.47 -11.10
N ALA A 67 19.68 3.06 -10.19
CA ALA A 67 19.90 1.64 -9.92
C ALA A 67 18.64 0.93 -9.40
N LYS A 68 17.93 1.54 -8.43
CA LYS A 68 16.65 1.04 -7.90
C LYS A 68 15.54 1.09 -8.96
N ILE A 69 15.52 2.13 -9.80
CA ILE A 69 14.56 2.22 -10.93
C ILE A 69 14.73 1.04 -11.89
N ASN A 70 15.96 0.69 -12.29
CA ASN A 70 16.20 -0.44 -13.18
C ASN A 70 15.74 -1.78 -12.57
N GLN A 71 15.97 -1.95 -11.26
CA GLN A 71 15.50 -3.12 -10.52
C GLN A 71 13.97 -3.18 -10.47
N GLN A 72 13.30 -2.06 -10.15
CA GLN A 72 11.85 -1.94 -10.13
C GLN A 72 11.25 -2.20 -11.51
N ARG A 73 11.83 -1.64 -12.58
CA ARG A 73 11.42 -1.87 -13.96
C ARG A 73 11.44 -3.35 -14.32
N SER A 74 12.54 -4.04 -14.00
CA SER A 74 12.69 -5.47 -14.29
C SER A 74 11.65 -6.32 -13.55
N ARG A 75 11.42 -6.02 -12.26
CA ARG A 75 10.38 -6.68 -11.47
C ARG A 75 8.98 -6.47 -12.05
N ARG A 76 8.62 -5.23 -12.37
CA ARG A 76 7.30 -4.88 -12.94
C ARG A 76 7.03 -5.59 -14.25
N PHE A 77 8.02 -5.63 -15.14
CA PHE A 77 7.90 -6.34 -16.40
C PHE A 77 7.65 -7.84 -16.21
N LYS A 78 8.36 -8.46 -15.25
CA LYS A 78 8.16 -9.86 -14.89
C LYS A 78 6.74 -10.10 -14.34
N SER A 79 6.29 -9.29 -13.38
CA SER A 79 4.95 -9.44 -12.76
C SER A 79 3.81 -9.24 -13.77
N ALA A 80 3.94 -8.29 -14.70
CA ALA A 80 2.96 -8.11 -15.77
C ALA A 80 2.85 -9.36 -16.66
N LYS A 81 4.00 -9.94 -17.04
CA LYS A 81 4.03 -11.19 -17.82
C LYS A 81 3.47 -12.38 -17.05
N GLU A 82 3.75 -12.49 -15.75
CA GLU A 82 3.20 -13.55 -14.90
C GLU A 82 1.67 -13.46 -14.80
N ALA A 83 1.12 -12.25 -14.64
CA ALA A 83 -0.32 -12.03 -14.61
C ALA A 83 -0.98 -12.43 -15.95
N GLU A 84 -0.39 -12.04 -17.08
CA GLU A 84 -0.87 -12.44 -18.42
C GLU A 84 -0.91 -13.97 -18.58
N VAL A 85 0.14 -14.67 -18.14
CA VAL A 85 0.21 -16.14 -18.18
C VAL A 85 -0.84 -16.79 -17.28
N ILE A 86 -1.07 -16.24 -16.08
CA ILE A 86 -2.10 -16.74 -15.15
C ILE A 86 -3.50 -16.62 -15.77
N GLU A 87 -3.83 -15.47 -16.35
CA GLU A 87 -5.12 -15.27 -17.02
C GLU A 87 -5.28 -16.17 -18.24
N ALA A 88 -4.25 -16.29 -19.08
CA ALA A 88 -4.29 -17.16 -20.26
C ALA A 88 -4.53 -18.62 -19.86
N LYS A 89 -3.89 -19.10 -18.79
CA LYS A 89 -4.11 -20.45 -18.25
C LYS A 89 -5.54 -20.63 -17.71
N ALA A 90 -6.11 -19.64 -17.05
CA ALA A 90 -7.49 -19.70 -16.57
C ALA A 90 -8.48 -19.76 -17.74
N ARG A 91 -8.31 -18.90 -18.76
CA ARG A 91 -9.13 -18.94 -19.99
C ARG A 91 -9.01 -20.29 -20.72
N ALA A 92 -7.81 -20.86 -20.79
CA ALA A 92 -7.58 -22.16 -21.41
C ALA A 92 -8.26 -23.32 -20.67
N ARG A 93 -8.51 -23.19 -19.35
CA ARG A 93 -9.32 -24.12 -18.55
C ARG A 93 -10.83 -23.90 -18.69
N GLY A 94 -11.26 -22.93 -19.51
CA GLY A 94 -12.67 -22.58 -19.70
C GLY A 94 -13.23 -21.68 -18.59
N GLU A 95 -12.38 -21.10 -17.75
CA GLU A 95 -12.84 -20.18 -16.70
C GLU A 95 -13.25 -18.83 -17.30
N LYS A 96 -14.45 -18.35 -16.95
CA LYS A 96 -14.88 -16.99 -17.27
C LYS A 96 -14.28 -16.04 -16.23
N LEU A 97 -13.31 -15.24 -16.66
CA LEU A 97 -12.70 -14.21 -15.80
C LEU A 97 -13.68 -13.04 -15.56
N PRO A 98 -13.54 -12.30 -14.44
CA PRO A 98 -14.30 -11.08 -14.19
C PRO A 98 -14.13 -10.05 -15.32
N GLU A 99 -15.20 -9.30 -15.60
CA GLU A 99 -15.20 -8.24 -16.61
C GLU A 99 -14.41 -7.01 -16.15
N GLU A 100 -14.38 -6.79 -14.83
CA GLU A 100 -13.55 -5.76 -14.22
C GLU A 100 -12.07 -6.05 -14.49
N GLN A 101 -11.29 -4.98 -14.67
CA GLN A 101 -9.85 -5.11 -14.79
C GLN A 101 -9.22 -5.42 -13.43
N ARG A 102 -8.17 -6.23 -13.44
CA ARG A 102 -7.31 -6.40 -12.26
C ARG A 102 -6.69 -5.04 -11.91
N PHE A 103 -6.51 -4.79 -10.62
CA PHE A 103 -5.81 -3.60 -10.17
C PHE A 103 -4.36 -3.61 -10.71
N ASP A 104 -3.91 -2.51 -11.28
CA ASP A 104 -2.56 -2.41 -11.84
C ASP A 104 -1.56 -1.92 -10.78
N SER A 105 -0.79 -2.85 -10.21
CA SER A 105 0.24 -2.52 -9.22
C SER A 105 1.30 -1.52 -9.70
N ASN A 106 1.46 -1.30 -11.02
CA ASN A 106 2.39 -0.30 -11.54
C ASN A 106 1.98 1.13 -11.15
N CYS A 107 0.71 1.36 -10.80
CA CYS A 107 0.26 2.64 -10.29
C CYS A 107 0.83 2.96 -8.89
N ILE A 108 1.44 2.00 -8.19
CA ILE A 108 2.20 2.20 -6.94
C ILE A 108 3.59 2.76 -7.29
N THR A 109 3.59 3.99 -7.79
CA THR A 109 4.78 4.77 -8.16
C THR A 109 4.50 6.25 -7.91
N PRO A 110 5.47 7.02 -7.39
CA PRO A 110 5.37 8.47 -7.34
C PRO A 110 4.94 9.07 -8.68
N GLY A 111 4.10 10.10 -8.62
CA GLY A 111 3.58 10.81 -9.81
C GLY A 111 2.32 10.22 -10.45
N THR A 112 1.81 9.09 -9.97
CA THR A 112 0.54 8.53 -10.46
C THR A 112 -0.67 9.17 -9.76
N LYS A 113 -1.83 9.16 -10.42
CA LYS A 113 -3.10 9.62 -9.80
C LYS A 113 -3.46 8.82 -8.55
N PHE A 114 -3.21 7.51 -8.56
CA PHE A 114 -3.43 6.64 -7.42
C PHE A 114 -2.61 7.09 -6.19
N MET A 115 -1.30 7.32 -6.37
CA MET A 115 -0.44 7.76 -5.26
C MET A 115 -0.76 9.16 -4.78
N ALA A 116 -1.17 10.07 -5.67
CA ALA A 116 -1.62 11.41 -5.29
C ALA A 116 -2.86 11.34 -4.39
N LYS A 117 -3.90 10.58 -4.79
CA LYS A 117 -5.10 10.37 -3.98
C LYS A 117 -4.79 9.68 -2.66
N LEU A 118 -3.99 8.61 -2.68
CA LEU A 118 -3.63 7.88 -1.47
C LEU A 118 -2.91 8.80 -0.47
N THR A 119 -2.01 9.66 -0.94
CA THR A 119 -1.29 10.61 -0.09
C THR A 119 -2.25 11.62 0.55
N GLU A 120 -3.20 12.15 -0.21
CA GLU A 120 -4.25 13.04 0.31
C GLU A 120 -5.10 12.33 1.38
N GLN A 121 -5.53 11.11 1.10
CA GLN A 121 -6.35 10.33 2.04
C GLN A 121 -5.57 9.92 3.30
N LEU A 122 -4.27 9.63 3.20
CA LEU A 122 -3.40 9.41 4.36
C LEU A 122 -3.27 10.66 5.23
N LYS A 123 -3.10 11.84 4.61
CA LYS A 123 -3.06 13.13 5.33
C LYS A 123 -4.37 13.37 6.07
N TYR A 124 -5.51 13.12 5.44
CA TYR A 124 -6.82 13.20 6.08
C TYR A 124 -6.96 12.20 7.23
N PHE A 125 -6.61 10.92 6.99
CA PHE A 125 -6.68 9.85 8.00
C PHE A 125 -5.88 10.19 9.26
N VAL A 126 -4.63 10.64 9.09
CA VAL A 126 -3.77 11.04 10.22
C VAL A 126 -4.38 12.22 10.96
N SER A 127 -4.85 13.24 10.24
CA SER A 127 -5.46 14.43 10.85
C SER A 127 -6.73 14.08 11.64
N PHE A 128 -7.58 13.21 11.09
CA PHE A 128 -8.75 12.68 11.75
C PHE A 128 -8.41 11.87 13.00
N LYS A 129 -7.38 11.02 12.94
CA LYS A 129 -6.93 10.24 14.10
C LYS A 129 -6.35 11.12 15.20
N MET A 130 -5.56 12.13 14.86
CA MET A 130 -5.03 13.08 15.83
C MET A 130 -6.13 13.90 16.51
N SER A 131 -7.23 14.22 15.81
CA SER A 131 -8.35 14.98 16.41
C SER A 131 -9.31 14.12 17.24
N THR A 132 -9.40 12.82 16.98
CA THR A 132 -10.41 11.94 17.60
C THR A 132 -9.86 10.89 18.55
N ASP A 133 -8.60 10.49 18.43
CA ASP A 133 -8.01 9.39 19.19
C ASP A 133 -6.89 9.86 20.13
N LYS A 134 -7.14 9.71 21.44
CA LYS A 134 -6.18 10.07 22.50
C LYS A 134 -4.86 9.29 22.42
N LEU A 135 -4.83 8.09 21.84
CA LEU A 135 -3.58 7.33 21.68
C LEU A 135 -2.69 7.97 20.62
N TRP A 136 -3.27 8.44 19.52
CA TRP A 136 -2.56 9.12 18.44
C TRP A 136 -2.02 10.49 18.89
N GLN A 137 -2.66 11.12 19.87
CA GLN A 137 -2.22 12.39 20.45
C GLN A 137 -0.98 12.27 21.36
N LYS A 138 -0.61 11.07 21.81
CA LYS A 138 0.48 10.88 22.80
C LYS A 138 1.88 10.97 22.20
N CYS A 139 2.02 10.75 20.90
CA CYS A 139 3.32 10.72 20.23
C CYS A 139 3.35 11.69 19.05
N LYS A 140 4.56 12.09 18.65
CA LYS A 140 4.76 12.88 17.43
C LYS A 140 4.47 12.00 16.22
N ILE A 141 3.66 12.49 15.29
CA ILE A 141 3.36 11.77 14.05
C ILE A 141 3.97 12.52 12.87
N ILE A 142 4.69 11.79 12.01
CA ILE A 142 5.27 12.33 10.77
C ILE A 142 4.84 11.44 9.61
N LEU A 143 4.23 12.05 8.59
CA LEU A 143 3.94 11.43 7.31
C LEU A 143 4.85 12.05 6.26
N SER A 144 5.77 11.26 5.72
CA SER A 144 6.61 11.62 4.58
C SER A 144 5.96 11.09 3.31
N GLY A 145 5.36 11.99 2.53
CA GLY A 145 4.75 11.66 1.24
C GLY A 145 5.78 11.45 0.11
N PRO A 146 5.31 11.05 -1.09
CA PRO A 146 6.14 10.85 -2.27
C PRO A 146 6.52 12.16 -3.01
N GLU A 147 6.01 13.31 -2.55
CA GLU A 147 6.29 14.66 -3.08
C GLU A 147 7.76 15.11 -2.96
#